data_AF-A0A937VKR2-F1
#
_entry.id   AF-A0A937VKR2-F1
#
_cell.length_a   1.000
_cell.length_b   1.000
_cell.length_c   1.000
_cell.angle_alpha   90.00
_cell.angle_beta   90.00
_cell.angle_gamma   90.00
#
_symmetry.space_group_name_H-M   'P 1'
#
loop_
_entity.id
_entity.type
_entity.pdbx_description
1 polymer ?
#
loop_
_entity_poly.entity_id
_entity_poly.type
_entity_poly.pdbx_seq_one_letter_code
_entity_poly.pdbx_strand_id
1 'polypeptide(L)'
;MPADRFEKALDDAWALLEGGDAVAAARTLQALLDGGRLGAADEADARHMLGQAFEEQGDMEAATREWLVVARLDARLDPPQPLMAPHEFERLAAAALEELPGELQVKLQDVAVVVDDRPSDGMVSDGIDPRILGLYSGVPYPSRSTVWGAPYPEVIHLFQRNLEAQVDDAAQLARQIRLTVIHETAHYFGYSEAELRRMGLG
;
A
#
# COMPACT_ATOMS: atom_id res chain seq x y z
N MET A 1 21.35 20.36 13.35
CA MET A 1 21.68 19.04 13.92
C MET A 1 20.61 18.50 14.90
N PRO A 2 19.31 18.48 14.54
CA PRO A 2 18.35 17.52 15.10
C PRO A 2 17.88 16.42 14.12
N ALA A 3 17.84 16.72 12.81
CA ALA A 3 17.37 15.78 11.76
C ALA A 3 18.19 14.48 11.71
N ASP A 4 19.51 14.59 11.79
CA ASP A 4 20.47 13.48 11.76
C ASP A 4 20.26 12.43 12.88
N ARG A 5 19.69 12.84 14.02
CA ARG A 5 19.40 11.91 15.13
C ARG A 5 18.09 11.14 14.92
N PHE A 6 17.13 11.76 14.26
CA PHE A 6 15.84 11.14 13.97
C PHE A 6 15.98 10.11 12.84
N GLU A 7 16.61 10.51 11.74
CA GLU A 7 16.90 9.64 10.59
C GLU A 7 17.66 8.40 11.04
N LYS A 8 18.72 8.57 11.85
CA LYS A 8 19.45 7.45 12.44
C LYS A 8 18.55 6.54 13.31
N ALA A 9 17.62 7.09 14.08
CA ALA A 9 16.74 6.29 14.93
C ALA A 9 15.73 5.47 14.12
N LEU A 10 15.22 6.02 13.01
CA LEU A 10 14.42 5.27 12.06
C LEU A 10 15.25 4.17 11.38
N ASP A 11 16.46 4.49 10.91
CA ASP A 11 17.36 3.51 10.28
C ASP A 11 17.69 2.35 11.24
N ASP A 12 17.98 2.67 12.51
CA ASP A 12 18.23 1.67 13.54
C ASP A 12 16.97 0.79 13.78
N ALA A 13 15.78 1.38 13.80
CA ALA A 13 14.52 0.64 13.96
C ALA A 13 14.20 -0.23 12.74
N TRP A 14 14.49 0.25 11.53
CA TRP A 14 14.32 -0.49 10.29
C TRP A 14 15.24 -1.71 10.25
N ALA A 15 16.51 -1.53 10.59
CA ALA A 15 17.47 -2.62 10.67
C ALA A 15 17.06 -3.69 11.70
N LEU A 16 16.40 -3.30 12.79
CA LEU A 16 15.85 -4.24 13.78
C LEU A 16 14.67 -5.04 13.21
N LEU A 17 13.75 -4.40 12.48
CA LEU A 17 12.66 -5.08 11.78
C LEU A 17 13.17 -6.07 10.73
N GLU A 18 14.09 -5.63 9.85
CA GLU A 18 14.72 -6.53 8.88
C GLU A 18 15.46 -7.70 9.54
N GLY A 19 16.01 -7.48 10.74
CA GLY A 19 16.64 -8.50 11.57
C GLY A 19 15.66 -9.41 12.32
N GLY A 20 14.35 -9.16 12.25
CA GLY A 20 13.30 -9.91 12.95
C GLY A 20 13.18 -9.61 14.46
N ASP A 21 13.77 -8.51 14.94
CA ASP A 21 13.65 -8.05 16.33
C ASP A 21 12.59 -6.96 16.47
N ALA A 22 11.34 -7.34 16.15
CA ALA A 22 10.18 -6.46 16.21
C ALA A 22 9.98 -5.82 17.60
N VAL A 23 10.33 -6.54 18.67
CA VAL A 23 10.22 -6.05 20.05
C VAL A 23 11.19 -4.90 20.30
N ALA A 24 12.46 -5.05 19.88
CA ALA A 24 13.44 -3.98 20.01
C ALA A 24 13.12 -2.79 19.10
N ALA A 25 12.61 -3.05 17.89
CA ALA A 25 12.15 -2.00 16.97
C ALA A 25 11.03 -1.17 17.60
N ALA A 26 9.97 -1.83 18.11
CA ALA A 26 8.84 -1.18 18.76
C ALA A 26 9.28 -0.31 19.94
N ARG A 27 10.20 -0.82 20.79
CA ARG A 27 10.74 -0.05 21.92
C ARG A 27 11.51 1.19 21.46
N THR A 28 12.31 1.07 20.40
CA THR A 28 13.07 2.20 19.83
C THR A 28 12.14 3.28 19.29
N LEU A 29 11.10 2.88 18.55
CA LEU A 29 10.11 3.78 17.95
C LEU A 29 9.23 4.46 19.01
N GLN A 30 8.81 3.74 20.05
CA GLN A 30 8.09 4.33 21.19
C GLN A 30 8.93 5.38 21.91
N ALA A 31 10.21 5.07 22.19
CA ALA A 31 11.13 6.02 22.81
C ALA A 31 11.35 7.27 21.93
N LEU A 32 11.34 7.10 20.60
CA LEU A 32 11.43 8.20 19.64
C LEU A 32 10.19 9.11 19.69
N LEU A 33 8.99 8.51 19.69
CA LEU A 33 7.71 9.21 19.77
C LEU A 33 7.51 9.93 21.11
N ASP A 34 7.98 9.35 22.22
CA ASP A 34 7.92 9.96 23.55
C ASP A 34 8.95 11.09 23.74
N GLY A 35 10.01 11.09 22.93
CA GLY A 35 11.19 11.95 23.09
C GLY A 35 11.02 13.43 22.73
N GLY A 36 9.90 13.83 22.10
CA GLY A 36 9.61 15.23 21.77
C GLY A 36 8.70 15.43 20.55
N ARG A 37 8.54 16.69 20.11
CA ARG A 37 7.76 17.00 18.89
C ARG A 37 8.56 16.66 17.64
N LEU A 38 8.17 15.59 16.97
CA LEU A 38 8.57 15.27 15.60
C LEU A 38 7.84 16.18 14.60
N GLY A 39 8.39 16.31 13.38
CA GLY A 39 7.61 16.78 12.25
C GLY A 39 6.47 15.81 11.93
N ALA A 40 5.40 16.26 11.27
CA ALA A 40 4.28 15.38 10.97
C ALA A 40 4.66 14.20 10.06
N ALA A 41 5.61 14.40 9.12
CA ALA A 41 6.13 13.34 8.27
C ALA A 41 6.95 12.32 9.07
N ASP A 42 7.92 12.82 9.84
CA ASP A 42 8.72 12.03 10.78
C ASP A 42 7.85 11.20 11.75
N GLU A 43 6.80 11.80 12.31
CA GLU A 43 5.86 11.10 13.18
C GLU A 43 5.08 10.01 12.42
N ALA A 44 4.65 10.28 11.20
CA ALA A 44 3.94 9.30 10.38
C ALA A 44 4.83 8.10 10.06
N ASP A 45 6.09 8.32 9.70
CA ASP A 45 7.05 7.24 9.41
C ASP A 45 7.34 6.39 10.65
N ALA A 46 7.61 7.03 11.79
CA ALA A 46 7.85 6.33 13.05
C ALA A 46 6.65 5.48 13.49
N ARG A 47 5.43 6.01 13.34
CA ARG A 47 4.19 5.28 13.68
C ARG A 47 3.88 4.17 12.70
N HIS A 48 4.17 4.36 11.42
CA HIS A 48 3.98 3.33 10.40
C HIS A 48 4.85 2.11 10.69
N MET A 49 6.13 2.33 10.95
CA MET A 49 7.07 1.27 11.37
C MET A 49 6.68 0.66 12.71
N LEU A 50 6.14 1.44 13.64
CA LEU A 50 5.68 0.90 14.93
C LEU A 50 4.48 -0.02 14.74
N GLY A 51 3.57 0.32 13.81
CA GLY A 51 2.48 -0.54 13.41
C GLY A 51 2.97 -1.87 12.82
N GLN A 52 3.96 -1.83 11.92
CA GLN A 52 4.61 -3.03 11.37
C GLN A 52 5.25 -3.89 12.48
N ALA A 53 5.95 -3.26 13.43
CA ALA A 53 6.55 -3.95 14.56
C ALA A 53 5.50 -4.66 15.43
N PHE A 54 4.31 -4.07 15.61
CA PHE A 54 3.23 -4.71 16.35
C PHE A 54 2.58 -5.85 15.57
N GLU A 55 2.39 -5.69 14.26
CA GLU A 55 1.91 -6.77 13.38
C GLU A 55 2.83 -7.99 13.43
N GLU A 56 4.14 -7.82 13.34
CA GLU A 56 5.12 -8.93 13.45
C GLU A 56 5.07 -9.65 14.81
N GLN A 57 4.67 -8.93 15.87
CA GLN A 57 4.44 -9.50 17.20
C GLN A 57 3.07 -10.20 17.34
N GLY A 58 2.20 -10.10 16.32
CA GLY A 58 0.83 -10.61 16.34
C GLY A 58 -0.18 -9.70 17.05
N ASP A 59 0.19 -8.45 17.38
CA ASP A 59 -0.68 -7.46 18.02
C ASP A 59 -1.31 -6.53 16.96
N MET A 60 -2.25 -7.08 16.19
CA MET A 60 -2.95 -6.32 15.15
C MET A 60 -3.75 -5.14 15.71
N GLU A 61 -4.25 -5.25 16.95
CA GLU A 61 -5.00 -4.15 17.57
C GLU A 61 -4.10 -2.94 17.83
N ALA A 62 -2.87 -3.16 18.29
CA ALA A 62 -1.87 -2.11 18.42
C ALA A 62 -1.40 -1.59 17.05
N ALA A 63 -1.19 -2.47 16.07
CA ALA A 63 -0.81 -2.08 14.72
C ALA A 63 -1.83 -1.11 14.09
N THR A 64 -3.11 -1.52 14.08
CA THR A 64 -4.22 -0.71 13.56
C THR A 64 -4.35 0.64 14.26
N ARG A 65 -4.15 0.72 15.58
CA ARG A 65 -4.18 2.00 16.30
C ARG A 65 -3.14 2.98 15.77
N GLU A 66 -1.91 2.53 15.55
CA GLU A 66 -0.85 3.37 15.01
C GLU A 66 -1.13 3.74 13.54
N TRP A 67 -1.55 2.77 12.74
CA TRP A 67 -1.88 2.99 11.32
C TRP A 67 -3.05 3.94 11.08
N LEU A 68 -4.06 3.98 11.97
CA LEU A 68 -5.11 5.00 11.91
C LEU A 68 -4.58 6.42 12.17
N VAL A 69 -3.50 6.56 12.94
CA VAL A 69 -2.83 7.86 13.11
C VAL A 69 -2.03 8.19 11.85
N VAL A 70 -1.31 7.22 11.28
CA VAL A 70 -0.57 7.37 10.02
C VAL A 70 -1.49 7.84 8.89
N ALA A 71 -2.65 7.19 8.69
CA ALA A 71 -3.63 7.56 7.68
C ALA A 71 -4.03 9.04 7.78
N ARG A 72 -4.21 9.56 9.00
CA ARG A 72 -4.58 10.96 9.24
C ARG A 72 -3.41 11.93 9.06
N LEU A 73 -2.19 11.52 9.42
CA LEU A 73 -1.00 12.35 9.23
C LEU A 73 -0.66 12.47 7.76
N ASP A 74 -0.61 11.35 7.04
CA ASP A 74 -0.30 11.32 5.62
C ASP A 74 -1.35 12.09 4.80
N ALA A 75 -2.65 11.93 5.10
CA ALA A 75 -3.71 12.71 4.45
C ALA A 75 -3.59 14.23 4.66
N ARG A 76 -2.95 14.68 5.75
CA ARG A 76 -2.67 16.11 5.99
C ARG A 76 -1.40 16.59 5.28
N LEU A 77 -0.49 15.67 4.97
CA LEU A 77 0.76 15.94 4.26
C LEU A 77 0.57 15.95 2.74
N ASP A 78 -0.54 15.40 2.25
CA ASP A 78 -0.86 15.38 0.83
C ASP A 78 -0.81 16.76 0.18
N PRO A 79 -0.19 16.88 -1.01
CA PRO A 79 -0.27 18.09 -1.79
C PRO A 79 -1.73 18.44 -2.13
N PRO A 80 -2.09 19.74 -2.14
CA PRO A 80 -3.48 20.17 -2.38
C PRO A 80 -4.00 19.78 -3.75
N GLN A 81 -3.12 19.54 -4.72
CA GLN A 81 -3.47 19.05 -6.05
C GLN A 81 -2.73 17.73 -6.30
N PRO A 82 -3.39 16.75 -6.93
CA PRO A 82 -2.73 15.55 -7.39
C PRO A 82 -1.74 15.86 -8.52
N LEU A 83 -0.75 14.99 -8.69
CA LEU A 83 0.18 15.07 -9.83
C LEU A 83 -0.55 14.89 -11.17
N MET A 84 -1.71 14.25 -11.14
CA MET A 84 -2.51 13.92 -12.30
C MET A 84 -4.01 13.96 -11.97
N ALA A 85 -4.84 14.34 -12.93
CA ALA A 85 -6.29 14.34 -12.72
C ALA A 85 -6.83 12.89 -12.62
N PRO A 86 -7.85 12.61 -11.78
CA PRO A 86 -8.34 11.24 -11.56
C PRO A 86 -8.71 10.49 -12.85
N HIS A 87 -9.40 11.15 -13.77
CA HIS A 87 -9.76 10.57 -15.07
C HIS A 87 -8.56 10.22 -15.98
N GLU A 88 -7.39 10.84 -15.79
CA GLU A 88 -6.17 10.46 -16.49
C GLU A 88 -5.49 9.27 -15.82
N PHE A 89 -5.49 9.25 -14.48
CA PHE A 89 -5.05 8.11 -13.70
C PHE A 89 -5.85 6.84 -14.09
N GLU A 90 -7.18 6.93 -14.11
CA GLU A 90 -8.08 5.82 -14.51
C GLU A 90 -7.76 5.29 -15.91
N ARG A 91 -7.45 6.19 -16.86
CA ARG A 91 -7.05 5.78 -18.22
C ARG A 91 -5.74 5.02 -18.23
N LEU A 92 -4.76 5.42 -17.42
CA LEU A 92 -3.48 4.73 -17.31
C LEU A 92 -3.64 3.36 -16.64
N ALA A 93 -4.48 3.27 -15.61
CA ALA A 93 -4.80 2.00 -14.97
C ALA A 93 -5.49 1.03 -15.95
N ALA A 94 -6.44 1.51 -16.74
CA ALA A 94 -7.10 0.72 -17.78
C ALA A 94 -6.11 0.29 -18.87
N ALA A 95 -5.24 1.19 -19.34
CA ALA A 95 -4.22 0.86 -20.33
C ALA A 95 -3.24 -0.21 -19.83
N ALA A 96 -2.87 -0.20 -18.54
CA ALA A 96 -2.03 -1.22 -17.95
C ALA A 96 -2.67 -2.63 -17.99
N LEU A 97 -3.99 -2.73 -17.87
CA LEU A 97 -4.71 -4.00 -18.02
C LEU A 97 -4.69 -4.52 -19.46
N GLU A 98 -4.72 -3.62 -20.46
CA GLU A 98 -4.63 -3.98 -21.88
C GLU A 98 -3.25 -4.52 -22.28
N GLU A 99 -2.22 -4.32 -21.46
CA GLU A 99 -0.88 -4.88 -21.68
C GLU A 99 -0.76 -6.36 -21.26
N LEU A 100 -1.70 -6.84 -20.43
CA LEU A 100 -1.67 -8.22 -19.96
C LEU A 100 -1.90 -9.21 -21.12
N PRO A 101 -1.39 -10.44 -21.06
CA PRO A 101 -1.72 -11.49 -22.02
C PRO A 101 -3.24 -11.65 -22.16
N GLY A 102 -3.71 -11.88 -23.39
CA GLY A 102 -5.16 -11.92 -23.66
C GLY A 102 -5.94 -12.92 -22.79
N GLU A 103 -5.30 -14.01 -22.36
CA GLU A 103 -5.89 -14.96 -21.41
C GLU A 103 -6.14 -14.38 -20.00
N LEU A 104 -5.34 -13.41 -19.56
CA LEU A 104 -5.53 -12.69 -18.30
C LEU A 104 -6.55 -11.56 -18.46
N GLN A 105 -6.55 -10.87 -19.61
CA GLN A 105 -7.56 -9.84 -19.90
C GLN A 105 -8.99 -10.41 -19.83
N VAL A 106 -9.21 -11.60 -20.42
CA VAL A 106 -10.52 -12.28 -20.36
C VAL A 106 -10.95 -12.59 -18.93
N LYS A 107 -10.00 -12.96 -18.05
CA LYS A 107 -10.31 -13.25 -16.64
C LYS A 107 -10.60 -11.99 -15.82
N LEU A 108 -10.06 -10.84 -16.23
CA LEU A 108 -10.25 -9.55 -15.56
C LEU A 108 -11.45 -8.76 -16.09
N GLN A 109 -12.19 -9.27 -17.10
CA GLN A 109 -13.30 -8.55 -17.74
C GLN A 109 -14.42 -8.12 -16.76
N ASP A 110 -14.57 -8.85 -15.65
CA ASP A 110 -15.57 -8.60 -14.60
C ASP A 110 -14.96 -7.97 -13.33
N VAL A 111 -13.67 -7.60 -13.38
CA VAL A 111 -12.95 -6.94 -12.28
C VAL A 111 -13.01 -5.42 -12.50
N ALA A 112 -13.60 -4.70 -11.54
CA ALA A 112 -13.62 -3.26 -11.56
C ALA A 112 -12.27 -2.70 -11.08
N VAL A 113 -11.81 -1.61 -11.69
CA VAL A 113 -10.72 -0.79 -11.14
C VAL A 113 -11.34 0.41 -10.46
N VAL A 114 -11.03 0.60 -9.18
CA VAL A 114 -11.49 1.76 -8.40
C VAL A 114 -10.27 2.55 -7.97
N VAL A 115 -10.32 3.85 -8.19
CA VAL A 115 -9.26 4.78 -7.80
C VAL A 115 -9.79 5.60 -6.62
N ASP A 116 -9.15 5.42 -5.48
CA ASP A 116 -9.38 6.20 -4.28
C ASP A 116 -8.12 7.02 -3.97
N ASP A 117 -8.24 8.11 -3.22
CA ASP A 117 -7.05 8.87 -2.79
C ASP A 117 -6.18 8.02 -1.85
N ARG A 118 -6.81 7.38 -0.84
CA ARG A 118 -6.17 6.62 0.24
C ARG A 118 -7.07 5.47 0.73
N PRO A 119 -6.52 4.44 1.40
CA PRO A 119 -7.32 3.45 2.12
C PRO A 119 -8.26 4.12 3.13
N SER A 120 -9.49 3.64 3.24
CA SER A 120 -10.43 4.18 4.22
C SER A 120 -10.07 3.79 5.66
N ASP A 121 -10.50 4.57 6.66
CA ASP A 121 -10.36 4.21 8.08
C ASP A 121 -10.93 2.81 8.38
N GLY A 122 -11.97 2.37 7.66
CA GLY A 122 -12.53 1.02 7.78
C GLY A 122 -11.57 -0.06 7.29
N MET A 123 -10.95 0.15 6.13
CA MET A 123 -9.93 -0.78 5.60
C MET A 123 -8.73 -0.86 6.55
N VAL A 124 -8.27 0.28 7.07
CA VAL A 124 -7.16 0.31 8.05
C VAL A 124 -7.56 -0.38 9.35
N SER A 125 -8.82 -0.23 9.78
CA SER A 125 -9.37 -0.94 10.95
C SER A 125 -9.42 -2.46 10.76
N ASP A 126 -9.60 -2.91 9.51
CA ASP A 126 -9.56 -4.32 9.12
C ASP A 126 -8.13 -4.86 8.93
N GLY A 127 -7.10 -4.06 9.24
CA GLY A 127 -5.69 -4.45 9.20
C GLY A 127 -5.00 -4.16 7.87
N ILE A 128 -5.61 -3.38 6.97
CA ILE A 128 -4.95 -2.94 5.74
C ILE A 128 -3.93 -1.84 6.06
N ASP A 129 -2.71 -1.98 5.56
CA ASP A 129 -1.68 -0.95 5.69
C ASP A 129 -2.16 0.37 5.03
N PRO A 130 -2.14 1.52 5.74
CA PRO A 130 -2.60 2.81 5.22
C PRO A 130 -1.76 3.33 4.04
N ARG A 131 -0.55 2.81 3.82
CA ARG A 131 0.37 3.17 2.74
C ARG A 131 0.40 2.16 1.59
N ILE A 132 -0.47 1.14 1.61
CA ILE A 132 -0.58 0.19 0.51
C ILE A 132 -0.89 0.93 -0.81
N LEU A 133 -0.29 0.50 -1.92
CA LEU A 133 -0.41 1.19 -3.22
C LEU A 133 -1.63 0.74 -4.02
N GLY A 134 -1.95 -0.54 -3.92
CA GLY A 134 -3.13 -1.16 -4.51
C GLY A 134 -3.62 -2.30 -3.63
N LEU A 135 -4.86 -2.69 -3.81
CA LEU A 135 -5.45 -3.81 -3.10
C LEU A 135 -6.44 -4.53 -4.01
N TYR A 136 -6.19 -5.80 -4.26
CA TYR A 136 -7.24 -6.68 -4.76
C TYR A 136 -8.25 -7.04 -3.66
N SER A 137 -9.52 -6.68 -3.85
CA SER A 137 -10.64 -7.00 -2.97
C SER A 137 -11.64 -7.89 -3.72
N GLY A 138 -11.81 -9.12 -3.26
CA GLY A 138 -12.66 -10.12 -3.87
C GLY A 138 -12.44 -11.51 -3.26
N VAL A 139 -13.21 -12.50 -3.69
CA VAL A 139 -12.95 -13.90 -3.35
C VAL A 139 -11.90 -14.43 -4.33
N PRO A 140 -10.71 -14.90 -3.88
CA PRO A 140 -9.68 -15.41 -4.78
C PRO A 140 -10.22 -16.48 -5.74
N TYR A 141 -9.79 -16.45 -7.01
CA TYR A 141 -10.22 -17.37 -8.07
C TYR A 141 -10.20 -18.87 -7.67
N PRO A 142 -9.17 -19.41 -6.98
CA PRO A 142 -9.17 -20.83 -6.59
C PRO A 142 -10.17 -21.18 -5.46
N SER A 143 -10.75 -20.19 -4.78
CA SER A 143 -11.64 -20.36 -3.63
C SER A 143 -13.12 -20.04 -3.93
N ARG A 144 -13.45 -19.78 -5.20
CA ARG A 144 -14.82 -19.45 -5.64
C ARG A 144 -15.73 -20.67 -5.52
N SER A 145 -16.74 -20.60 -4.64
CA SER A 145 -17.84 -21.58 -4.63
C SER A 145 -19.03 -21.02 -5.41
N THR A 146 -19.59 -21.79 -6.34
CA THR A 146 -20.71 -21.39 -7.22
C THR A 146 -22.09 -21.51 -6.54
N VAL A 147 -22.13 -21.78 -5.24
CA VAL A 147 -23.27 -22.47 -4.65
C VAL A 147 -24.32 -21.46 -4.14
N TRP A 148 -24.00 -20.38 -3.42
CA TRP A 148 -25.01 -19.43 -2.91
C TRP A 148 -24.44 -18.01 -2.70
N GLY A 149 -24.94 -17.00 -3.43
CA GLY A 149 -24.68 -15.58 -3.15
C GLY A 149 -24.47 -14.73 -4.40
N ALA A 150 -24.91 -13.46 -4.37
CA ALA A 150 -24.62 -12.49 -5.42
C ALA A 150 -23.10 -12.44 -5.69
N PRO A 151 -22.65 -12.27 -6.94
CA PRO A 151 -21.23 -12.15 -7.21
C PRO A 151 -20.69 -10.97 -6.39
N TYR A 152 -19.77 -11.26 -5.47
CA TYR A 152 -18.98 -10.19 -4.88
C TYR A 152 -18.25 -9.51 -6.04
N PRO A 153 -18.44 -8.20 -6.26
CA PRO A 153 -17.71 -7.50 -7.29
C PRO A 153 -16.23 -7.62 -6.95
N GLU A 154 -15.45 -8.12 -7.90
CA GLU A 154 -14.01 -8.16 -7.78
C GLU A 154 -13.48 -6.77 -8.11
N VAL A 155 -12.68 -6.20 -7.23
CA VAL A 155 -12.21 -4.83 -7.35
C VAL A 155 -10.70 -4.78 -7.15
N ILE A 156 -10.00 -4.12 -8.07
CA ILE A 156 -8.63 -3.64 -7.84
C ILE A 156 -8.75 -2.19 -7.37
N HIS A 157 -8.45 -1.96 -6.10
CA HIS A 157 -8.28 -0.61 -5.57
C HIS A 157 -6.88 -0.11 -5.92
N LEU A 158 -6.78 1.13 -6.37
CA LEU A 158 -5.53 1.87 -6.50
C LEU A 158 -5.62 3.14 -5.67
N PHE A 159 -4.59 3.40 -4.87
CA PHE A 159 -4.57 4.54 -3.95
C PHE A 159 -3.70 5.66 -4.50
N GLN A 160 -4.32 6.62 -5.18
CA GLN A 160 -3.64 7.64 -5.96
C GLN A 160 -2.64 8.44 -5.13
N ARG A 161 -2.99 8.88 -3.92
CA ARG A 161 -2.07 9.68 -3.08
C ARG A 161 -0.92 8.86 -2.52
N ASN A 162 -1.15 7.58 -2.23
CA ASN A 162 -0.06 6.68 -1.85
C ASN A 162 0.93 6.47 -2.99
N LEU A 163 0.42 6.29 -4.23
CA LEU A 163 1.26 6.17 -5.42
C LEU A 163 2.04 7.46 -5.72
N GLU A 164 1.39 8.62 -5.61
CA GLU A 164 2.03 9.93 -5.76
C GLU A 164 3.14 10.16 -4.73
N ALA A 165 2.98 9.67 -3.50
CA ALA A 165 4.00 9.79 -2.45
C ALA A 165 5.29 8.98 -2.75
N GLN A 166 5.26 8.05 -3.71
CA GLN A 166 6.43 7.25 -4.10
C GLN A 166 7.22 7.83 -5.28
N VAL A 167 6.78 8.95 -5.85
CA VAL A 167 7.30 9.46 -7.12
C VAL A 167 7.42 10.98 -7.12
N ASP A 168 8.33 11.51 -7.92
CA ASP A 168 8.56 12.95 -8.02
C ASP A 168 7.70 13.64 -9.09
N ASP A 169 7.26 12.89 -10.10
CA ASP A 169 6.63 13.46 -11.29
C ASP A 169 5.57 12.53 -11.93
N ALA A 170 4.73 13.11 -12.81
CA ALA A 170 3.64 12.40 -13.48
C ALA A 170 4.13 11.27 -14.42
N ALA A 171 5.34 11.35 -14.97
CA ALA A 171 5.88 10.29 -15.82
C ALA A 171 6.34 9.09 -14.98
N GLN A 172 6.88 9.33 -13.79
CA GLN A 172 7.13 8.31 -12.79
C GLN A 172 5.82 7.70 -12.28
N LEU A 173 4.81 8.53 -11.99
CA LEU A 173 3.48 8.07 -11.57
C LEU A 173 2.87 7.12 -12.61
N ALA A 174 2.92 7.45 -13.89
CA ALA A 174 2.41 6.58 -14.95
C ALA A 174 3.07 5.20 -14.96
N ARG A 175 4.39 5.13 -14.71
CA ARG A 175 5.10 3.84 -14.57
C ARG A 175 4.68 3.11 -13.31
N GLN A 176 4.52 3.82 -12.20
CA GLN A 176 4.13 3.23 -10.93
C GLN A 176 2.71 2.65 -10.97
N ILE A 177 1.74 3.37 -11.56
CA ILE A 177 0.38 2.88 -11.79
C ILE A 177 0.41 1.55 -12.54
N ARG A 178 1.17 1.49 -13.64
CA ARG A 178 1.32 0.29 -14.45
C ARG A 178 1.88 -0.87 -13.64
N LEU A 179 2.97 -0.66 -12.90
CA LEU A 179 3.58 -1.69 -12.06
C LEU A 179 2.62 -2.19 -10.99
N THR A 180 1.94 -1.30 -10.29
CA THR A 180 0.97 -1.68 -9.25
C THR A 180 -0.18 -2.49 -9.83
N VAL A 181 -0.77 -2.09 -10.96
CA VAL A 181 -1.84 -2.87 -11.61
C VAL A 181 -1.36 -4.28 -11.99
N ILE A 182 -0.16 -4.40 -12.54
CA ILE A 182 0.42 -5.69 -12.90
C ILE A 182 0.68 -6.55 -11.66
N HIS A 183 1.21 -5.97 -10.57
CA HIS A 183 1.44 -6.71 -9.33
C HIS A 183 0.13 -7.18 -8.68
N GLU A 184 -0.88 -6.32 -8.56
CA GLU A 184 -2.18 -6.72 -7.99
C GLU A 184 -2.86 -7.82 -8.81
N THR A 185 -2.78 -7.75 -10.14
CA THR A 185 -3.32 -8.79 -11.02
C THR A 185 -2.51 -10.09 -10.94
N ALA A 186 -1.19 -10.02 -10.75
CA ALA A 186 -0.37 -11.20 -10.52
C ALA A 186 -0.73 -11.90 -9.21
N HIS A 187 -0.89 -11.14 -8.13
CA HIS A 187 -1.34 -11.67 -6.85
C HIS A 187 -2.70 -12.35 -6.96
N TYR A 188 -3.64 -11.76 -7.70
CA TYR A 188 -4.94 -12.38 -7.97
C TYR A 188 -4.82 -13.77 -8.64
N PHE A 189 -3.91 -13.91 -9.61
CA PHE A 189 -3.70 -15.18 -10.31
C PHE A 189 -2.74 -16.13 -9.60
N GLY A 190 -2.12 -15.71 -8.49
CA GLY A 190 -1.10 -16.50 -7.79
C GLY A 190 0.23 -16.57 -8.52
N TYR A 191 0.54 -15.62 -9.39
CA TYR A 191 1.84 -15.51 -10.04
C TYR A 191 2.87 -14.85 -9.13
N SER A 192 4.08 -15.38 -9.17
CA SER A 192 5.27 -14.79 -8.56
C SER A 192 5.89 -13.68 -9.43
N GLU A 193 6.69 -12.81 -8.81
CA GLU A 193 7.55 -11.84 -9.48
C GLU A 193 8.40 -12.43 -10.62
N ALA A 194 8.90 -13.65 -10.41
CA ALA A 194 9.70 -14.35 -11.42
C ALA A 194 8.86 -14.83 -12.61
N GLU A 195 7.55 -15.05 -12.43
CA GLU A 195 6.62 -15.39 -13.52
C GLU A 195 6.27 -14.15 -14.33
N LEU A 196 6.00 -13.02 -13.68
CA LEU A 196 5.76 -11.74 -14.35
C LEU A 196 6.93 -11.33 -15.26
N ARG A 197 8.17 -11.40 -14.77
CA ARG A 197 9.36 -11.12 -15.59
C ARG A 197 9.47 -12.03 -16.81
N ARG A 198 9.11 -13.32 -16.68
CA ARG A 198 9.11 -14.27 -17.81
C ARG A 198 8.06 -13.93 -18.86
N MET A 199 6.98 -13.26 -18.47
CA MET A 199 5.93 -12.78 -19.37
C MET A 199 6.25 -11.40 -19.98
N GLY A 200 7.37 -10.77 -19.60
CA GLY A 200 7.73 -9.42 -20.03
C GLY A 200 6.97 -8.30 -19.30
N LEU A 201 6.40 -8.62 -18.13
CA LEU A 201 5.52 -7.73 -17.36
C LEU A 201 6.15 -7.18 -16.07
N GLY A 202 7.30 -7.72 -15.63
CA GLY A 202 8.01 -7.29 -14.43
C GLY A 202 9.33 -6.58 -14.70
#